data_AF-A0A0N9XZ46-F1
#
_entry.id   AF-A0A0N9XZ46-F1
#
_cell.length_a   1.000
_cell.length_b   1.000
_cell.length_c   1.000
_cell.angle_alpha   90.00
_cell.angle_beta   90.00
_cell.angle_gamma   90.00
#
_symmetry.space_group_name_H-M   'P 1'
#
loop_
_entity.id
_entity.type
_entity.pdbx_description
1 polymer ?
#
loop_
_entity_poly.entity_id
_entity_poly.type
_entity_poly.pdbx_seq_one_letter_code
_entity_poly.pdbx_strand_id
1 'polypeptide(L)'
;MTCIGFHGPANPDVAGSFARAIDQINSLDYIPDFVIHTGDLTHLSTPAQFDQVKQMTRDIKTPHVFTVPGEHDSVDDAGQKYRSVFGADTRGDGWYSFDLAGVHVIGLVNTLNMKKLGHLGADQLDFVKKDVAALSSDTPIVVFSHIPLFAMYPEWGWGTDDATEALSHLRRLSSVTCLNGHVHQLFSKTEGNVTFYSGTTTAYPLPRPGEGPAPKPLTLPAGRLHDALGIREVSYTTGTTALALKEDRL
;
A
#
# COMPACT_ATOMS: atom_id res chain seq x y z
N MET A 1 4.19 -5.35 -2.14
CA MET A 1 5.64 -5.18 -2.28
C MET A 1 6.25 -6.47 -2.77
N THR A 2 7.15 -6.37 -3.74
CA THR A 2 7.71 -7.51 -4.49
C THR A 2 9.21 -7.41 -4.69
N CYS A 3 9.81 -6.22 -4.82
CA CYS A 3 11.27 -6.05 -4.93
C CYS A 3 11.91 -6.87 -6.08
N ILE A 4 11.32 -6.87 -7.29
CA ILE A 4 11.87 -7.60 -8.45
C ILE A 4 13.32 -7.21 -8.70
N GLY A 5 14.18 -8.23 -8.83
CA GLY A 5 15.62 -8.09 -9.02
C GLY A 5 16.46 -8.10 -7.73
N PHE A 6 15.86 -8.34 -6.57
CA PHE A 6 16.60 -8.70 -5.35
C PHE A 6 17.25 -10.08 -5.51
N HIS A 7 18.54 -10.16 -5.16
CA HIS A 7 19.33 -11.40 -5.17
C HIS A 7 20.06 -11.53 -3.84
N GLY A 8 19.42 -12.14 -2.85
CA GLY A 8 19.98 -12.30 -1.51
C GLY A 8 19.49 -13.57 -0.83
N PRO A 9 20.15 -14.00 0.27
CA PRO A 9 19.84 -15.26 0.94
C PRO A 9 18.44 -15.29 1.56
N ALA A 10 17.83 -14.13 1.81
CA ALA A 10 16.48 -14.02 2.36
C ALA A 10 15.40 -14.54 1.39
N ASN A 11 15.61 -14.36 0.08
CA ASN A 11 14.83 -14.98 -0.97
C ASN A 11 15.65 -15.03 -2.26
N PRO A 12 16.10 -16.23 -2.70
CA PRO A 12 16.87 -16.38 -3.93
C PRO A 12 16.00 -16.32 -5.21
N ASP A 13 14.68 -16.41 -5.09
CA ASP A 13 13.74 -16.43 -6.22
C ASP A 13 12.49 -15.57 -5.93
N VAL A 14 12.69 -14.26 -5.98
CA VAL A 14 11.63 -13.27 -5.79
C VAL A 14 10.62 -13.32 -6.94
N ALA A 15 11.07 -13.53 -8.18
CA ALA A 15 10.17 -13.64 -9.32
C ALA A 15 9.22 -14.84 -9.19
N GLY A 16 9.73 -16.03 -8.82
CA GLY A 16 8.87 -17.18 -8.56
C GLY A 16 7.95 -17.00 -7.37
N SER A 17 8.38 -16.25 -6.34
CA SER A 17 7.51 -15.91 -5.21
C SER A 17 6.36 -14.98 -5.61
N PHE A 18 6.62 -14.02 -6.49
CA PHE A 18 5.59 -13.15 -7.04
C PHE A 18 4.65 -13.89 -7.99
N ALA A 19 5.17 -14.75 -8.86
CA ALA A 19 4.37 -15.59 -9.75
C ALA A 19 3.38 -16.46 -8.95
N ARG A 20 3.82 -17.07 -7.84
CA ARG A 20 2.92 -17.81 -6.95
C ARG A 20 1.81 -16.95 -6.36
N ALA A 21 2.10 -15.69 -6.00
CA ALA A 21 1.07 -14.78 -5.50
C ALA A 21 0.04 -14.45 -6.59
N ILE A 22 0.49 -14.26 -7.85
CA ILE A 22 -0.38 -14.06 -9.01
C ILE A 22 -1.26 -15.31 -9.25
N ASP A 23 -0.67 -16.49 -9.22
CA ASP A 23 -1.40 -17.76 -9.37
C ASP A 23 -2.48 -17.92 -8.30
N GLN A 24 -2.17 -17.56 -7.06
CA GLN A 24 -3.14 -17.59 -5.97
C GLN A 24 -4.30 -16.61 -6.19
N ILE A 25 -4.03 -15.36 -6.61
CA ILE A 25 -5.08 -14.39 -6.98
C ILE A 25 -5.95 -14.98 -8.10
N ASN A 26 -5.32 -15.57 -9.11
CA ASN A 26 -5.99 -16.15 -10.28
C ASN A 26 -6.78 -17.44 -9.98
N SER A 27 -6.59 -18.00 -8.78
CA SER A 27 -7.25 -19.22 -8.29
C SER A 27 -8.47 -18.93 -7.39
N LEU A 28 -8.76 -17.66 -7.10
CA LEU A 28 -9.97 -17.29 -6.39
C LEU A 28 -11.21 -17.74 -7.18
N ASP A 29 -12.27 -18.11 -6.46
CA ASP A 29 -13.56 -18.51 -7.07
C ASP A 29 -14.31 -17.33 -7.74
N TYR A 30 -13.74 -16.13 -7.65
CA TYR A 30 -14.21 -14.91 -8.28
C TYR A 30 -13.04 -14.11 -8.86
N ILE A 31 -13.34 -13.22 -9.80
CA ILE A 31 -12.37 -12.28 -10.37
C ILE A 31 -12.43 -10.99 -9.52
N PRO A 32 -11.32 -10.56 -8.90
CA PRO A 32 -11.30 -9.28 -8.19
C PRO A 32 -11.60 -8.11 -9.14
N ASP A 33 -12.42 -7.16 -8.71
CA ASP A 33 -12.69 -5.92 -9.47
C ASP A 33 -11.41 -5.12 -9.74
N PHE A 34 -10.46 -5.18 -8.81
CA PHE A 34 -9.13 -4.59 -8.93
C PHE A 34 -8.12 -5.23 -7.99
N VAL A 35 -6.83 -4.98 -8.25
CA VAL A 35 -5.70 -5.32 -7.37
C VAL A 35 -4.86 -4.07 -7.09
N ILE A 36 -4.45 -3.88 -5.83
CA ILE A 36 -3.51 -2.81 -5.43
C ILE A 36 -2.13 -3.39 -5.14
N HIS A 37 -1.09 -2.80 -5.71
CA HIS A 37 0.31 -3.03 -5.30
C HIS A 37 0.88 -1.81 -4.59
N THR A 38 1.08 -1.92 -3.28
CA THR A 38 1.49 -0.83 -2.37
C THR A 38 3.00 -0.52 -2.39
N GLY A 39 3.62 -0.42 -3.57
CA GLY A 39 5.04 -0.03 -3.70
C GLY A 39 6.07 -1.13 -3.50
N ASP A 40 7.32 -0.76 -3.71
CA ASP A 40 8.50 -1.63 -3.89
C ASP A 40 8.23 -2.72 -4.92
N LEU A 41 7.93 -2.28 -6.15
CA LEU A 41 7.75 -3.17 -7.28
C LEU A 41 9.09 -3.77 -7.70
N THR A 42 10.12 -2.93 -7.75
CA THR A 42 11.50 -3.25 -8.13
C THR A 42 12.44 -3.19 -6.94
N HIS A 43 13.65 -3.72 -7.07
CA HIS A 43 14.68 -3.60 -6.04
C HIS A 43 15.60 -2.39 -6.25
N LEU A 44 15.90 -2.04 -7.50
CA LEU A 44 16.90 -1.02 -7.87
C LEU A 44 16.39 -0.02 -8.92
N SER A 45 15.08 0.04 -9.17
CA SER A 45 14.47 0.96 -10.15
C SER A 45 15.06 0.88 -11.57
N THR A 46 15.59 -0.27 -11.98
CA THR A 46 16.14 -0.41 -13.34
C THR A 46 15.01 -0.56 -14.37
N PRO A 47 15.17 -0.07 -15.61
CA PRO A 47 14.16 -0.26 -16.66
C PRO A 47 13.78 -1.73 -16.89
N ALA A 48 14.76 -2.63 -16.82
CA ALA A 48 14.53 -4.07 -16.97
C ALA A 48 13.69 -4.67 -15.83
N GLN A 49 13.90 -4.22 -14.58
CA GLN A 49 13.06 -4.65 -13.46
C GLN A 49 11.63 -4.13 -13.59
N PHE A 50 11.43 -2.87 -14.01
CA PHE A 50 10.10 -2.34 -14.26
C PHE A 50 9.38 -3.06 -15.41
N ASP A 51 10.09 -3.36 -16.50
CA ASP A 51 9.54 -4.14 -17.61
C ASP A 51 9.13 -5.54 -17.16
N GLN A 52 9.99 -6.22 -16.39
CA GLN A 52 9.67 -7.53 -15.82
C GLN A 52 8.43 -7.47 -14.92
N VAL A 53 8.33 -6.49 -14.01
CA VAL A 53 7.12 -6.31 -13.18
C VAL A 53 5.90 -6.13 -14.08
N LYS A 54 5.97 -5.25 -15.09
CA LYS A 54 4.86 -4.98 -16.00
C LYS A 54 4.42 -6.22 -16.78
N GLN A 55 5.37 -7.07 -17.18
CA GLN A 55 5.06 -8.33 -17.85
C GLN A 55 4.32 -9.28 -16.91
N MET A 56 4.83 -9.47 -15.69
CA MET A 56 4.21 -10.38 -14.71
C MET A 56 2.83 -9.88 -14.25
N THR A 57 2.64 -8.57 -14.04
CA THR A 57 1.34 -8.04 -13.60
C THR A 57 0.24 -8.19 -14.64
N ARG A 58 0.57 -8.37 -15.93
CA ARG A 58 -0.43 -8.68 -16.97
C ARG A 58 -1.08 -10.05 -16.81
N ASP A 59 -0.43 -10.96 -16.09
CA ASP A 59 -0.96 -12.30 -15.85
C ASP A 59 -2.04 -12.30 -14.74
N ILE A 60 -2.19 -11.20 -13.99
CA ILE A 60 -3.25 -11.07 -12.98
C ILE A 60 -4.61 -10.96 -13.68
N LYS A 61 -5.51 -11.89 -13.38
CA LYS A 61 -6.89 -11.91 -13.85
C LYS A 61 -7.72 -10.89 -13.08
N THR A 62 -7.67 -9.65 -13.54
CA THR A 62 -8.50 -8.56 -13.03
C THR A 62 -8.64 -7.49 -14.11
N PRO A 63 -9.73 -6.70 -14.14
CA PRO A 63 -9.84 -5.56 -15.03
C PRO A 63 -8.80 -4.46 -14.74
N HIS A 64 -8.37 -4.33 -13.48
CA HIS A 64 -7.58 -3.19 -13.02
C HIS A 64 -6.48 -3.57 -12.04
N VAL A 65 -5.25 -3.12 -12.30
CA VAL A 65 -4.13 -3.18 -11.35
C VAL A 65 -3.64 -1.77 -11.08
N PHE A 66 -3.71 -1.35 -9.83
CA PHE A 66 -3.32 -0.02 -9.36
C PHE A 66 -2.04 -0.12 -8.53
N THR A 67 -1.13 0.83 -8.74
CA THR A 67 0.17 0.83 -8.05
C THR A 67 0.52 2.21 -7.52
N VAL A 68 1.29 2.24 -6.44
CA VAL A 68 2.06 3.40 -5.98
C VAL A 68 3.53 2.98 -5.90
N PRO A 69 4.51 3.89 -6.04
CA PRO A 69 5.92 3.54 -5.89
C PRO A 69 6.28 3.34 -4.41
N GLY A 70 7.23 2.45 -4.14
CA GLY A 70 7.98 2.42 -2.88
C GLY A 70 9.30 3.18 -3.01
N GLU A 71 10.13 3.21 -1.96
CA GLU A 71 11.45 3.85 -2.07
C GLU A 71 12.37 3.12 -3.06
N HIS A 72 12.21 1.80 -3.21
CA HIS A 72 13.03 1.01 -4.14
C HIS A 72 12.66 1.23 -5.61
N ASP A 73 11.56 1.94 -5.89
CA ASP A 73 11.10 2.31 -7.24
C ASP A 73 11.57 3.71 -7.67
N SER A 74 12.32 4.40 -6.82
CA SER A 74 12.77 5.78 -7.06
C SER A 74 14.19 6.04 -6.58
N VAL A 75 15.08 5.05 -6.61
CA VAL A 75 16.41 5.15 -6.00
C VAL A 75 17.35 6.16 -6.69
N ASP A 76 17.09 6.53 -7.95
CA ASP A 76 18.02 7.33 -8.75
C ASP A 76 17.43 8.51 -9.53
N ASP A 77 16.12 8.54 -9.82
CA ASP A 77 15.52 9.52 -10.75
C ASP A 77 14.25 10.21 -10.22
N ALA A 78 14.01 10.18 -8.91
CA ALA A 78 12.81 10.69 -8.28
C ALA A 78 11.51 10.09 -8.88
N GLY A 79 11.55 8.80 -9.23
CA GLY A 79 10.41 8.02 -9.67
C GLY A 79 9.99 8.26 -11.12
N GLN A 80 10.83 8.92 -11.94
CA GLN A 80 10.51 9.19 -13.35
C GLN A 80 10.32 7.90 -14.15
N LYS A 81 11.22 6.90 -14.01
CA LYS A 81 11.06 5.59 -14.65
C LYS A 81 9.80 4.89 -14.19
N TYR A 82 9.52 4.87 -12.89
CA TYR A 82 8.27 4.31 -12.37
C TYR A 82 7.07 4.96 -13.05
N ARG A 83 7.00 6.30 -13.09
CA ARG A 83 5.90 7.03 -13.73
C ARG A 83 5.80 6.77 -15.22
N SER A 84 6.92 6.58 -15.92
CA SER A 84 6.91 6.24 -17.35
C SER A 84 6.25 4.89 -17.65
N VAL A 85 6.23 3.97 -16.67
CA VAL A 85 5.71 2.62 -16.83
C VAL A 85 4.30 2.47 -16.23
N PHE A 86 4.07 3.06 -15.06
CA PHE A 86 2.88 2.88 -14.21
C PHE A 86 2.14 4.18 -13.86
N GLY A 87 2.68 5.35 -14.23
CA GLY A 87 2.14 6.66 -13.86
C GLY A 87 1.15 7.26 -14.86
N ALA A 88 0.60 6.46 -15.77
CA ALA A 88 -0.46 6.93 -16.66
C ALA A 88 -1.65 7.44 -15.83
N ASP A 89 -2.23 8.57 -16.25
CA ASP A 89 -3.38 9.21 -15.60
C ASP A 89 -3.16 9.68 -14.15
N THR A 90 -1.90 9.69 -13.69
CA THR A 90 -1.53 10.24 -12.38
C THR A 90 -1.29 11.74 -12.43
N ARG A 91 -1.30 12.38 -11.26
CA ARG A 91 -1.08 13.82 -11.07
C ARG A 91 0.26 14.05 -10.37
N GLY A 92 0.87 15.20 -10.65
CA GLY A 92 2.13 15.62 -10.01
C GLY A 92 3.19 14.53 -10.06
N ASP A 93 3.65 14.09 -8.89
CA ASP A 93 4.68 13.05 -8.77
C ASP A 93 4.15 11.60 -8.77
N GLY A 94 2.85 11.41 -9.03
CA GLY A 94 2.28 10.08 -9.29
C GLY A 94 1.04 9.71 -8.48
N TRP A 95 0.40 10.65 -7.77
CA TRP A 95 -0.80 10.38 -6.97
C TRP A 95 -2.07 10.49 -7.82
N TYR A 96 -3.14 9.81 -7.40
CA TYR A 96 -4.39 9.72 -8.15
C TYR A 96 -5.54 9.25 -7.26
N SER A 97 -6.76 9.36 -7.78
CA SER A 97 -7.97 8.81 -7.19
C SER A 97 -8.92 8.31 -8.26
N PHE A 98 -9.81 7.40 -7.87
CA PHE A 98 -10.86 6.87 -8.74
C PHE A 98 -12.03 6.33 -7.90
N ASP A 99 -13.19 6.22 -8.53
CA ASP A 99 -14.36 5.57 -7.95
C ASP A 99 -14.56 4.20 -8.60
N LEU A 100 -14.78 3.17 -7.80
CA LEU A 100 -15.08 1.83 -8.30
C LEU A 100 -16.05 1.12 -7.37
N ALA A 101 -17.14 0.60 -7.93
CA ALA A 101 -18.17 -0.14 -7.18
C ALA A 101 -18.71 0.58 -5.92
N GLY A 102 -18.80 1.92 -5.95
CA GLY A 102 -19.30 2.74 -4.83
C GLY A 102 -18.27 3.02 -3.73
N VAL A 103 -17.01 2.63 -3.93
CA VAL A 103 -15.88 2.96 -3.05
C VAL A 103 -15.02 4.00 -3.73
N HIS A 104 -14.66 5.05 -2.99
CA HIS A 104 -13.67 6.02 -3.44
C HIS A 104 -12.27 5.54 -3.04
N VAL A 105 -11.32 5.56 -3.97
CA VAL A 105 -9.97 5.05 -3.73
C VAL A 105 -8.95 6.14 -4.04
N ILE A 106 -7.97 6.32 -3.16
CA ILE A 106 -6.86 7.28 -3.31
C ILE A 106 -5.52 6.56 -3.22
N GLY A 107 -4.69 6.72 -4.25
CA GLY A 107 -3.29 6.29 -4.27
C GLY A 107 -2.37 7.47 -3.95
N LEU A 108 -1.64 7.38 -2.83
CA LEU A 108 -0.72 8.42 -2.37
C LEU A 108 0.74 8.02 -2.55
N VAL A 109 1.56 8.99 -2.96
CA VAL A 109 3.00 8.84 -3.16
C VAL A 109 3.73 9.55 -2.03
N ASN A 110 4.23 8.78 -1.06
CA ASN A 110 4.92 9.32 0.12
C ASN A 110 6.41 8.96 0.19
N THR A 111 7.00 8.50 -0.92
CA THR A 111 8.40 8.03 -0.95
C THR A 111 9.37 8.98 -1.65
N LEU A 112 8.88 9.87 -2.51
CA LEU A 112 9.75 10.67 -3.38
C LEU A 112 10.40 11.87 -2.67
N ASN A 113 9.77 12.37 -1.60
CA ASN A 113 10.21 13.56 -0.87
C ASN A 113 10.62 13.26 0.58
N MET A 114 10.89 11.99 0.90
CA MET A 114 11.14 11.54 2.28
C MET A 114 12.48 12.06 2.85
N LYS A 115 12.49 12.35 4.16
CA LYS A 115 13.72 12.68 4.93
C LYS A 115 13.80 11.81 6.20
N LYS A 116 13.82 10.49 5.99
CA LYS A 116 13.67 9.38 6.96
C LYS A 116 12.24 8.85 7.08
N LEU A 117 11.26 9.74 7.14
CA LEU A 117 9.83 9.39 7.14
C LEU A 117 9.24 9.69 5.78
N GLY A 118 8.16 8.97 5.43
CA GLY A 118 7.39 9.31 4.25
C GLY A 118 6.87 10.75 4.32
N HIS A 119 6.68 11.37 3.16
CA HIS A 119 6.27 12.77 3.04
C HIS A 119 5.40 12.98 1.80
N LEU A 120 4.22 13.60 1.96
CA LEU A 120 3.24 13.83 0.89
C LEU A 120 3.44 15.21 0.21
N GLY A 121 3.68 16.25 1.01
CA GLY A 121 3.85 17.61 0.54
C GLY A 121 2.54 18.36 0.22
N ALA A 122 2.64 19.69 0.14
CA ALA A 122 1.49 20.60 0.08
C ALA A 122 0.55 20.34 -1.12
N ASP A 123 1.09 20.08 -2.31
CA ASP A 123 0.29 19.88 -3.52
C ASP A 123 -0.57 18.61 -3.43
N GLN A 124 -0.02 17.54 -2.85
CA GLN A 124 -0.71 16.28 -2.68
C GLN A 124 -1.75 16.36 -1.55
N LEU A 125 -1.45 17.09 -0.47
CA LEU A 125 -2.40 17.37 0.61
C LEU A 125 -3.59 18.21 0.12
N ASP A 126 -3.33 19.24 -0.68
CA ASP A 126 -4.39 20.04 -1.30
C ASP A 126 -5.22 19.22 -2.32
N PHE A 127 -4.57 18.32 -3.05
CA PHE A 127 -5.28 17.32 -3.86
C PHE A 127 -6.24 16.49 -3.01
N VAL A 128 -5.78 15.85 -1.93
CA VAL A 128 -6.64 15.03 -1.04
C VAL A 128 -7.81 15.86 -0.52
N LYS A 129 -7.54 17.07 -0.03
CA LYS A 129 -8.59 17.97 0.47
C LYS A 129 -9.67 18.25 -0.56
N LYS A 130 -9.29 18.57 -1.80
CA LYS A 130 -10.22 18.90 -2.88
C LYS A 130 -10.97 17.67 -3.38
N ASP A 131 -10.26 16.57 -3.53
CA ASP A 131 -10.76 15.30 -4.04
C ASP A 131 -11.89 14.76 -3.16
N VAL A 132 -11.67 14.77 -1.84
CA VAL A 132 -12.68 14.28 -0.90
C VAL A 132 -13.74 15.30 -0.56
N ALA A 133 -13.64 16.58 -0.95
CA ALA A 133 -14.54 17.64 -0.46
C ALA A 133 -16.02 17.39 -0.80
N ALA A 134 -16.31 16.84 -1.98
CA ALA A 134 -17.66 16.62 -2.48
C ALA A 134 -18.28 15.28 -2.05
N LEU A 135 -17.50 14.37 -1.46
CA LEU A 135 -17.97 13.04 -1.08
C LEU A 135 -19.03 13.13 0.02
N SER A 136 -20.01 12.25 0.00
CA SER A 136 -20.94 12.13 1.13
C SER A 136 -20.22 11.52 2.34
N SER A 137 -20.69 11.82 3.55
CA SER A 137 -20.08 11.26 4.77
C SER A 137 -20.18 9.74 4.86
N ASP A 138 -21.12 9.12 4.16
CA ASP A 138 -21.32 7.67 4.11
C ASP A 138 -20.50 6.98 3.01
N THR A 139 -19.81 7.72 2.13
CA THR A 139 -18.95 7.16 1.09
C THR A 139 -17.76 6.41 1.72
N PRO A 140 -17.62 5.09 1.51
CA PRO A 140 -16.44 4.35 1.97
C PRO A 140 -15.21 4.79 1.18
N ILE A 141 -14.10 5.00 1.88
CA ILE A 141 -12.83 5.37 1.23
C ILE A 141 -11.72 4.36 1.55
N VAL A 142 -10.94 4.03 0.52
CA VAL A 142 -9.69 3.29 0.63
C VAL A 142 -8.55 4.23 0.25
N VAL A 143 -7.58 4.41 1.14
CA VAL A 143 -6.35 5.15 0.88
C VAL A 143 -5.20 4.16 0.90
N PHE A 144 -4.34 4.18 -0.10
CA PHE A 144 -3.16 3.34 -0.10
C PHE A 144 -1.89 4.11 -0.42
N SER A 145 -0.81 3.75 0.26
CA SER A 145 0.51 4.35 0.15
C SER A 145 1.58 3.28 0.38
N HIS A 146 2.85 3.57 0.11
CA HIS A 146 3.91 2.62 0.44
C HIS A 146 4.21 2.65 1.95
N ILE A 147 4.61 3.82 2.46
CA ILE A 147 4.92 4.01 3.88
C ILE A 147 3.62 4.17 4.67
N PRO A 148 3.51 3.65 5.91
CA PRO A 148 2.32 3.82 6.73
C PRO A 148 1.90 5.29 6.93
N LEU A 149 0.59 5.56 6.90
CA LEU A 149 0.00 6.86 7.25
C LEU A 149 -0.21 7.03 8.76
N PHE A 150 0.41 6.19 9.58
CA PHE A 150 0.46 6.31 11.02
C PHE A 150 1.88 6.08 11.51
N ALA A 151 2.22 6.60 12.68
CA ALA A 151 3.52 6.39 13.30
C ALA A 151 3.61 4.96 13.89
N MET A 152 4.05 3.99 13.08
CA MET A 152 4.23 2.60 13.52
C MET A 152 5.53 2.42 14.29
N TYR A 153 6.65 2.80 13.68
CA TYR A 153 7.98 2.79 14.30
C TYR A 153 8.89 3.84 13.62
N PRO A 154 8.72 5.14 13.94
CA PRO A 154 9.38 6.24 13.23
C PRO A 154 10.92 6.17 13.22
N GLU A 155 11.52 5.52 14.22
CA GLU A 155 12.97 5.31 14.27
C GLU A 155 13.50 4.57 13.05
N TRP A 156 12.71 3.66 12.47
CA TRP A 156 13.02 2.90 11.27
C TRP A 156 12.38 3.49 10.00
N GLY A 157 11.83 4.70 10.07
CA GLY A 157 11.13 5.31 8.94
C GLY A 157 9.74 4.72 8.68
N TRP A 158 9.17 3.98 9.63
CA TRP A 158 7.85 3.36 9.51
C TRP A 158 6.75 4.33 9.94
N GLY A 159 6.59 5.39 9.15
CA GLY A 159 5.58 6.41 9.31
C GLY A 159 5.76 7.56 8.32
N THR A 160 4.69 8.30 8.11
CA THR A 160 4.65 9.50 7.24
C THR A 160 4.45 10.73 8.12
N ASP A 161 5.28 11.75 7.96
CA ASP A 161 5.34 12.90 8.89
C ASP A 161 4.12 13.83 8.80
N ASP A 162 3.56 14.00 7.60
CA ASP A 162 2.41 14.85 7.30
C ASP A 162 1.11 14.06 7.11
N ALA A 163 1.10 12.76 7.41
CA ALA A 163 -0.11 11.94 7.28
C ALA A 163 -1.27 12.39 8.16
N THR A 164 -1.00 13.04 9.31
CA THR A 164 -2.07 13.59 10.16
C THR A 164 -2.89 14.65 9.43
N GLU A 165 -2.26 15.45 8.56
CA GLU A 165 -2.95 16.46 7.76
C GLU A 165 -3.86 15.81 6.71
N ALA A 166 -3.33 14.83 5.96
CA ALA A 166 -4.12 14.06 4.99
C ALA A 166 -5.34 13.40 5.67
N LEU A 167 -5.11 12.70 6.79
CA LEU A 167 -6.16 12.03 7.55
C LEU A 167 -7.19 13.01 8.11
N SER A 168 -6.80 14.26 8.42
CA SER A 168 -7.73 15.26 8.94
C SER A 168 -8.86 15.58 7.96
N HIS A 169 -8.59 15.53 6.65
CA HIS A 169 -9.59 15.73 5.59
C HIS A 169 -10.59 14.56 5.49
N LEU A 170 -10.21 13.37 5.99
CA LEU A 170 -11.01 12.14 5.93
C LEU A 170 -11.85 11.89 7.18
N ARG A 171 -11.58 12.60 8.30
CA ARG A 171 -12.27 12.40 9.60
C ARG A 171 -13.79 12.53 9.55
N ARG A 172 -14.32 13.26 8.56
CA ARG A 172 -15.77 13.45 8.36
C ARG A 172 -16.47 12.25 7.72
N LEU A 173 -15.71 11.29 7.17
CA LEU A 173 -16.23 10.12 6.48
C LEU A 173 -16.51 8.99 7.50
N SER A 174 -17.48 8.14 7.24
CA SER A 174 -17.93 7.12 8.20
C SER A 174 -16.94 5.95 8.32
N SER A 175 -16.21 5.67 7.24
CA SER A 175 -15.24 4.58 7.19
C SER A 175 -14.09 4.93 6.28
N VAL A 176 -12.87 4.86 6.82
CA VAL A 176 -11.62 5.08 6.10
C VAL A 176 -10.74 3.84 6.29
N THR A 177 -10.32 3.22 5.19
CA THR A 177 -9.36 2.11 5.22
C THR A 177 -8.03 2.57 4.64
N CYS A 178 -6.95 2.48 5.42
CA CYS A 178 -5.61 2.81 4.97
C CYS A 178 -4.80 1.53 4.76
N LEU A 179 -4.24 1.33 3.56
CA LEU A 179 -3.43 0.17 3.20
C LEU A 179 -1.99 0.58 2.94
N ASN A 180 -1.02 -0.12 3.53
CA ASN A 180 0.38 0.18 3.29
C ASN A 180 1.28 -1.04 3.09
N GLY A 181 2.42 -0.79 2.43
CA GLY A 181 3.55 -1.69 2.29
C GLY A 181 4.65 -1.41 3.32
N HIS A 182 5.90 -1.30 2.85
CA HIS A 182 7.12 -0.88 3.59
C HIS A 182 7.63 -1.76 4.74
N VAL A 183 6.76 -2.31 5.57
CA VAL A 183 7.16 -2.90 6.86
C VAL A 183 7.31 -4.42 6.82
N HIS A 184 6.92 -5.04 5.70
CA HIS A 184 6.96 -6.49 5.42
C HIS A 184 6.31 -7.35 6.52
N GLN A 185 5.32 -6.80 7.22
CA GLN A 185 4.68 -7.45 8.36
C GLN A 185 3.19 -7.15 8.37
N LEU A 186 2.42 -8.13 8.82
CA LEU A 186 1.00 -7.94 9.08
C LEU A 186 0.84 -7.06 10.31
N PHE A 187 0.13 -5.96 10.13
CA PHE A 187 -0.25 -5.05 11.20
C PHE A 187 -1.65 -4.52 10.94
N SER A 188 -2.44 -4.37 11.99
CA SER A 188 -3.75 -3.71 11.91
C SER A 188 -3.96 -2.81 13.13
N LYS A 189 -4.52 -1.63 12.92
CA LYS A 189 -4.87 -0.69 13.99
C LYS A 189 -6.10 0.12 13.58
N THR A 190 -6.99 0.39 14.53
CA THR A 190 -8.12 1.29 14.32
C THR A 190 -8.00 2.50 15.24
N GLU A 191 -8.19 3.69 14.67
CA GLU A 191 -8.30 4.96 15.39
C GLU A 191 -9.56 5.69 14.93
N GLY A 192 -10.59 5.71 15.78
CA GLY A 192 -11.89 6.28 15.42
C GLY A 192 -12.51 5.57 14.22
N ASN A 193 -12.77 6.32 13.15
CA ASN A 193 -13.33 5.85 11.88
C ASN A 193 -12.27 5.33 10.88
N VAL A 194 -10.98 5.40 11.23
CA VAL A 194 -9.87 5.01 10.36
C VAL A 194 -9.30 3.67 10.79
N THR A 195 -9.21 2.72 9.87
CA THR A 195 -8.53 1.44 10.08
C THR A 195 -7.32 1.31 9.16
N PHE A 196 -6.17 1.07 9.74
CA PHE A 196 -4.89 0.88 9.07
C PHE A 196 -4.59 -0.61 8.96
N TYR A 197 -4.13 -1.03 7.78
CA TYR A 197 -3.63 -2.37 7.51
C TYR A 197 -2.28 -2.28 6.81
N SER A 198 -1.33 -3.08 7.28
CA SER A 198 -0.10 -3.33 6.55
C SER A 198 -0.08 -4.74 5.99
N GLY A 199 0.24 -4.83 4.69
CA GLY A 199 0.42 -6.09 4.01
C GLY A 199 1.79 -6.71 4.31
N THR A 200 1.85 -8.03 4.22
CA THR A 200 3.15 -8.73 4.12
C THR A 200 3.77 -8.50 2.73
N THR A 201 4.89 -9.16 2.50
CA THR A 201 5.69 -9.10 1.28
C THR A 201 5.54 -10.36 0.45
N THR A 202 5.79 -10.27 -0.85
CA THR A 202 6.07 -11.44 -1.72
C THR A 202 7.57 -11.67 -1.90
N ALA A 203 8.42 -10.81 -1.33
CA ALA A 203 9.87 -10.85 -1.45
C ALA A 203 10.53 -11.56 -0.25
N TYR A 204 10.70 -10.87 0.88
CA TYR A 204 11.42 -11.37 2.05
C TYR A 204 10.89 -10.70 3.33
N PRO A 205 10.86 -11.35 4.49
CA PRO A 205 10.40 -10.71 5.72
C PRO A 205 11.45 -9.73 6.30
N LEU A 206 10.96 -8.78 7.10
CA LEU A 206 11.77 -7.88 7.94
C LEU A 206 11.59 -8.23 9.43
N PRO A 207 12.54 -7.86 10.31
CA PRO A 207 12.40 -8.08 11.75
C PRO A 207 11.27 -7.27 12.38
N ARG A 208 10.82 -7.69 13.56
CA ARG A 208 9.84 -6.91 14.33
C ARG A 208 10.43 -5.56 14.75
N PRO A 209 9.61 -4.51 14.92
CA PRO A 209 10.11 -3.22 15.35
C PRO A 209 10.97 -3.32 16.62
N GLY A 210 12.18 -2.76 16.58
CA GLY A 210 13.16 -2.78 17.67
C GLY A 210 14.08 -4.01 17.73
N GLU A 211 13.83 -5.05 16.92
CA GLU A 211 14.74 -6.20 16.81
C GLU A 211 15.93 -5.89 15.89
N GLY A 212 16.90 -5.16 16.44
CA GLY A 212 18.14 -4.76 15.76
C GLY A 212 18.21 -3.27 15.45
N PRO A 213 19.28 -2.80 14.79
CA PRO A 213 19.50 -1.37 14.56
C PRO A 213 18.70 -0.82 13.36
N ALA A 214 18.24 -1.69 12.44
CA ALA A 214 17.53 -1.31 11.23
C ALA A 214 16.76 -2.52 10.64
N PRO A 215 15.68 -2.30 9.88
CA PRO A 215 14.94 -3.37 9.25
C PRO A 215 15.73 -3.91 8.04
N LYS A 216 16.35 -5.08 8.19
CA LYS A 216 17.09 -5.76 7.11
C LYS A 216 16.41 -7.07 6.71
N PRO A 217 16.51 -7.50 5.43
CA PRO A 217 15.95 -8.77 4.98
C PRO A 217 16.39 -9.94 5.86
N LEU A 218 15.43 -10.73 6.35
CA LEU A 218 15.68 -11.88 7.20
C LEU A 218 15.75 -13.16 6.38
N THR A 219 16.83 -13.92 6.57
CA THR A 219 16.91 -15.30 6.08
C THR A 219 16.25 -16.22 7.09
N LEU A 220 15.14 -16.83 6.68
CA LEU A 220 14.42 -17.82 7.49
C LEU A 220 15.02 -19.23 7.32
N PRO A 221 14.76 -20.16 8.25
CA PRO A 221 15.10 -21.57 8.05
C PRO A 221 14.51 -22.12 6.75
N ALA A 222 15.18 -23.10 6.15
CA ALA A 222 14.73 -23.72 4.90
C ALA A 222 13.26 -24.17 4.98
N GLY A 223 12.49 -23.87 3.94
CA GLY A 223 11.05 -24.18 3.85
C GLY A 223 10.11 -23.21 4.58
N ARG A 224 10.62 -22.29 5.41
CA ARG A 224 9.78 -21.36 6.18
C ARG A 224 9.46 -20.05 5.48
N LEU A 225 10.11 -19.76 4.36
CA LEU A 225 9.88 -18.53 3.60
C LEU A 225 8.43 -18.45 3.12
N HIS A 226 7.88 -19.55 2.59
CA HIS A 226 6.49 -19.55 2.13
C HIS A 226 5.52 -19.23 3.28
N ASP A 227 5.74 -19.69 4.50
CA ASP A 227 4.83 -19.37 5.62
C ASP A 227 4.81 -17.87 5.96
N ALA A 228 5.90 -17.15 5.67
CA ALA A 228 6.03 -15.72 5.92
C ALA A 228 5.49 -14.85 4.75
N LEU A 229 5.46 -15.40 3.54
CA LEU A 229 4.89 -14.78 2.34
C LEU A 229 3.45 -15.28 2.17
N GLY A 230 2.44 -14.42 2.21
CA GLY A 230 1.08 -14.96 2.16
C GLY A 230 -0.02 -13.99 1.83
N ILE A 231 -1.10 -14.58 1.35
CA ILE A 231 -2.37 -13.92 1.11
C ILE A 231 -3.21 -13.99 2.40
N ARG A 232 -3.96 -12.92 2.63
CA ARG A 232 -4.96 -12.81 3.68
C ARG A 232 -6.22 -12.26 3.05
N GLU A 233 -7.35 -12.88 3.35
CA GLU A 233 -8.66 -12.33 3.04
C GLU A 233 -9.07 -11.41 4.18
N VAL A 234 -9.50 -10.19 3.85
CA VAL A 234 -10.10 -9.25 4.79
C VAL A 234 -11.50 -8.95 4.27
N SER A 235 -12.52 -9.51 4.91
CA SER A 235 -13.91 -9.30 4.53
C SER A 235 -14.49 -8.16 5.36
N TYR A 236 -15.08 -7.16 4.71
CA TYR A 236 -15.91 -6.16 5.38
C TYR A 236 -17.35 -6.66 5.42
N THR A 237 -17.94 -6.72 6.61
CA THR A 237 -19.38 -6.96 6.76
C THR A 237 -20.05 -5.61 7.02
N THR A 238 -20.93 -5.16 6.12
CA THR A 238 -21.82 -4.02 6.40
C THR A 238 -22.70 -4.38 7.60
N GLY A 239 -22.57 -3.64 8.70
CA GLY A 239 -23.45 -3.81 9.85
C GLY A 239 -24.91 -3.56 9.45
N THR A 240 -25.79 -4.52 9.69
CA THR A 240 -27.24 -4.41 9.45
C THR A 240 -27.98 -3.56 10.49
N THR A 241 -27.26 -2.97 11.45
CA THR A 241 -27.84 -2.20 12.54
C THR A 241 -27.87 -0.72 12.19
N ALA A 242 -29.06 -0.13 12.18
CA ALA A 242 -29.21 1.32 12.24
C ALA A 242 -28.37 1.86 13.41
N LEU A 243 -27.60 2.92 13.15
CA LEU A 243 -26.89 3.67 14.18
C LEU A 243 -27.86 3.95 15.34
N ALA A 244 -27.57 3.39 16.51
CA ALA A 244 -28.38 3.63 17.70
C ALA A 244 -28.23 5.10 18.10
N LEU A 245 -29.21 5.92 17.71
CA LEU A 245 -29.41 7.24 18.27
C LEU A 245 -29.77 7.05 19.75
N LYS A 246 -28.83 7.36 20.64
CA LYS A 246 -29.12 7.49 22.07
C LYS A 246 -29.49 8.94 22.34
N GLU A 247 -30.78 9.25 22.29
CA GLU A 247 -31.31 10.47 22.90
C GLU A 247 -31.31 10.27 24.42
N ASP A 248 -30.30 10.81 25.11
CA ASP A 248 -30.40 11.05 26.54
C ASP A 248 -31.12 12.40 26.72
N ARG A 249 -32.35 12.34 27.23
CA ARG A 249 -33.10 13.55 27.62
C ARG A 249 -32.52 14.05 28.95
N LEU A 250 -32.15 15.34 28.99
CA LEU A 250 -31.56 16.07 30.14
C LEU A 250 -32.18 15.71 31.49
#